data_AF-A0AAD1YN21-F1
#
_entry.id   AF-A0AAD1YN21-F1
#
_cell.length_a   1.000
_cell.length_b   1.000
_cell.length_c   1.000
_cell.angle_alpha   90.00
_cell.angle_beta   90.00
_cell.angle_gamma   90.00
#
_symmetry.space_group_name_H-M   'P 1'
#
loop_
_entity.id
_entity.type
_entity.pdbx_description
1 polymer ?
#
loop_
_entity_poly.entity_id
_entity_poly.type
_entity_poly.pdbx_seq_one_letter_code
_entity_poly.pdbx_strand_id
1 'polypeptide(L)'
;MEERDCPSEDGKDEPAPSNSMALVPGPLPPENSETYIIQIPRDQVYRIPPPENAKIVESYRRPAQDKKKKTNFGGSCWWIILAFALISLTVGISVGVVHALYNPKYPTFSVTQIHVKNLEQSLNGHYGSGSSPEYDVTLQAHNPNERMGVSYKGAAGKASIKFKKQKIAQGGVPNLTQDPNSSKNISLILHGIKGSISKDIVKSLDDTKPKSMHLKIEVPMEVKSWAKTVQKDTTITCDFKADSLLRRKTKVLSQECQTNF
;
A
#
# COMPACT_ATOMS: atom_id res chain seq x y z
N MET A 1 31.28 0.37 26.60
CA MET A 1 31.15 1.20 27.80
C MET A 1 31.74 0.37 28.92
N GLU A 2 32.90 0.81 29.40
CA GLU A 2 33.78 0.14 30.36
C GLU A 2 33.05 -0.39 31.59
N GLU A 3 33.40 -1.62 31.97
CA GLU A 3 33.21 -2.18 33.30
C GLU A 3 33.93 -1.31 34.33
N ARG A 4 33.22 -0.88 35.36
CA ARG A 4 33.79 -0.11 36.46
C ARG A 4 33.92 -1.03 37.67
N ASP A 5 35.18 -1.39 37.89
CA ASP A 5 35.74 -2.15 39.01
C ASP A 5 35.47 -1.44 40.36
N CYS A 6 35.16 -2.20 41.40
CA CYS A 6 34.99 -1.71 42.76
C CYS A 6 36.28 -1.99 43.55
N PRO A 7 36.94 -0.98 44.15
CA PRO A 7 38.12 -1.24 44.94
C PRO A 7 37.77 -1.88 46.29
N SER A 8 38.55 -2.90 46.60
CA SER A 8 38.62 -3.69 47.83
C SER A 8 38.86 -2.81 49.05
N GLU A 9 38.02 -2.95 50.09
CA GLU A 9 38.36 -2.46 51.43
C GLU A 9 38.92 -3.60 52.28
N ASP A 10 40.08 -3.27 52.85
CA ASP A 10 41.01 -4.09 53.60
C ASP A 10 40.43 -4.48 54.96
N GLY A 11 40.55 -5.76 55.30
CA GLY A 11 40.11 -6.31 56.57
C GLY A 11 41.11 -6.02 57.67
N LYS A 12 40.61 -5.60 58.84
CA LYS A 12 41.27 -5.85 60.13
C LYS A 12 40.23 -5.99 61.23
N ASP A 13 39.87 -7.24 61.49
CA ASP A 13 39.27 -7.68 62.74
C ASP A 13 40.34 -7.64 63.84
N GLU A 14 40.14 -6.81 64.87
CA GLU A 14 40.90 -6.89 66.12
C GLU A 14 39.94 -7.24 67.27
N PRO A 15 40.13 -8.39 67.96
CA PRO A 15 39.21 -8.87 68.97
C PRO A 15 39.45 -8.21 70.33
N ALA A 16 38.37 -7.77 70.97
CA ALA A 16 38.37 -7.34 72.36
C ALA A 16 38.63 -8.53 73.31
N PRO A 17 39.61 -8.47 74.22
CA PRO A 17 39.81 -9.53 75.19
C PRO A 17 38.83 -9.45 76.36
N SER A 18 38.35 -10.64 76.70
CA SER A 18 37.44 -11.01 77.78
C SER A 18 38.16 -11.11 79.13
N ASN A 19 37.43 -10.75 80.19
CA ASN A 19 37.53 -11.21 81.59
C ASN A 19 38.79 -10.90 82.41
N SER A 20 38.60 -10.24 83.56
CA SER A 20 38.36 -10.95 84.84
C SER A 20 38.24 -9.97 86.00
N MET A 21 37.45 -10.39 86.99
CA MET A 21 37.07 -9.63 88.17
C MET A 21 38.25 -9.44 89.13
N ALA A 22 38.35 -8.25 89.73
CA ALA A 22 38.84 -8.09 91.10
C ALA A 22 38.15 -6.88 91.74
N LEU A 23 37.30 -7.16 92.73
CA LEU A 23 36.67 -6.19 93.61
C LEU A 23 37.78 -5.58 94.50
N VAL A 24 38.07 -4.28 94.35
CA VAL A 24 38.94 -3.55 95.28
C VAL A 24 38.02 -2.84 96.29
N PRO A 25 38.15 -3.09 97.61
CA PRO A 25 37.39 -2.36 98.62
C PRO A 25 37.90 -0.91 98.68
N GLY A 26 37.01 0.05 98.44
CA GLY A 26 37.32 1.48 98.52
C GLY A 26 37.48 1.96 99.98
N PRO A 27 38.29 3.01 100.24
CA PRO A 27 38.35 3.67 101.54
C PRO A 27 37.11 4.54 101.78
N LEU A 28 36.57 4.49 103.01
CA LEU A 28 35.47 5.32 103.49
C LEU A 28 35.86 6.82 103.54
N PRO A 29 35.00 7.75 103.11
CA PRO A 29 35.26 9.19 103.19
C PRO A 29 34.86 9.79 104.55
N PRO A 30 35.49 10.91 104.98
CA PRO A 30 35.18 11.58 106.23
C PRO A 30 33.88 12.39 106.21
N GLU A 31 33.34 12.47 107.42
CA GLU A 31 32.17 13.18 107.94
C GLU A 31 32.15 14.67 107.52
N ASN A 32 30.94 15.18 107.19
CA ASN A 32 30.57 16.59 106.96
C ASN A 32 30.52 17.08 105.49
N SER A 33 29.54 16.59 104.73
CA SER A 33 28.88 17.32 103.62
C SER A 33 27.49 16.72 103.41
N GLU A 34 26.44 17.52 103.57
CA GLU A 34 25.03 17.13 103.45
C GLU A 34 24.62 16.76 102.00
N THR A 35 25.18 15.68 101.47
CA THR A 35 24.87 15.19 100.11
C THR A 35 24.04 13.91 100.24
N TYR A 36 22.72 14.03 100.09
CA TYR A 36 21.83 12.87 100.09
C TYR A 36 22.00 12.07 98.78
N ILE A 37 22.74 10.96 98.85
CA ILE A 37 22.93 10.05 97.72
C ILE A 37 21.69 9.18 97.59
N ILE A 38 20.82 9.49 96.63
CA ILE A 38 19.69 8.62 96.25
C ILE A 38 20.24 7.54 95.31
N GLN A 39 20.43 6.32 95.82
CA GLN A 39 20.71 5.15 94.99
C GLN A 39 19.39 4.57 94.47
N ILE A 40 19.07 4.83 93.20
CA ILE A 40 17.92 4.22 92.53
C ILE A 40 18.37 2.88 91.92
N PRO A 41 17.79 1.73 92.32
CA PRO A 41 18.11 0.43 91.71
C PRO A 41 17.82 0.48 90.21
N ARG A 42 18.77 0.08 89.36
CA ARG A 42 18.62 0.12 87.89
C ARG A 42 17.44 -0.72 87.39
N ASP A 43 17.04 -1.69 88.18
CA ASP A 43 15.99 -2.68 88.01
C ASP A 43 14.58 -2.11 88.24
N GLN A 44 14.44 -0.89 88.78
CA GLN A 44 13.15 -0.19 88.95
C GLN A 44 12.89 0.93 87.93
N VAL A 45 13.72 1.08 86.89
CA VAL A 45 13.44 2.01 85.79
C VAL A 45 12.40 1.38 84.86
N TYR A 46 11.14 1.76 85.02
CA TYR A 46 10.05 1.35 84.14
C TYR A 46 10.30 1.89 82.72
N ARG A 47 10.89 1.05 81.86
CA ARG A 47 11.11 1.31 80.43
C ARG A 47 9.82 1.04 79.67
N ILE A 48 8.81 1.90 79.83
CA ILE A 48 7.82 2.03 78.76
C ILE A 48 8.53 2.80 77.64
N PRO A 49 8.67 2.23 76.43
CA PRO A 49 9.10 3.04 75.31
C PRO A 49 8.14 4.23 75.20
N PRO A 50 8.64 5.48 75.02
CA PRO A 50 7.81 6.61 74.66
C PRO A 50 6.82 6.20 73.55
N PRO A 51 5.57 6.71 73.54
CA PRO A 51 4.51 6.22 72.64
C PRO A 51 4.89 6.28 71.15
N GLU A 52 5.80 7.17 70.78
CA GLU A 52 6.41 7.21 69.45
C GLU A 52 7.23 5.94 69.15
N ASN A 53 8.07 5.49 70.09
CA ASN A 53 8.88 4.28 69.98
C ASN A 53 8.04 3.01 70.08
N ALA A 54 6.91 3.05 70.82
CA ALA A 54 5.96 1.93 70.86
C ALA A 54 5.34 1.68 69.47
N LYS A 55 4.96 2.73 68.74
CA LYS A 55 4.46 2.62 67.35
C LYS A 55 5.52 2.05 66.41
N ILE A 56 6.77 2.46 66.57
CA ILE A 56 7.89 1.98 65.76
C ILE A 56 8.10 0.48 66.00
N VAL A 57 8.17 0.05 67.27
CA VAL A 57 8.33 -1.37 67.61
C VAL A 57 7.11 -2.19 67.17
N GLU A 58 5.89 -1.68 67.29
CA GLU A 58 4.69 -2.35 66.75
C GLU A 58 4.71 -2.45 65.22
N SER A 59 5.26 -1.45 64.51
CA SER A 59 5.41 -1.50 63.05
C SER A 59 6.39 -2.57 62.60
N TYR A 60 7.45 -2.82 63.38
CA TYR A 60 8.43 -3.89 63.13
C TYR A 60 7.97 -5.26 63.65
N ARG A 61 7.17 -5.30 64.72
CA ARG A 61 6.69 -6.53 65.36
C ARG A 61 5.44 -7.08 64.68
N ARG A 62 4.66 -6.24 63.99
CA ARG A 62 3.78 -6.75 62.95
C ARG A 62 4.72 -7.48 62.00
N PRO A 63 4.59 -8.81 61.80
CA PRO A 63 5.19 -9.38 60.60
C PRO A 63 4.70 -8.46 59.49
N ALA A 64 5.60 -7.99 58.64
CA ALA A 64 5.16 -7.51 57.34
C ALA A 64 4.33 -8.67 56.83
N GLN A 65 3.02 -8.61 57.03
CA GLN A 65 2.11 -9.45 56.33
C GLN A 65 2.42 -9.00 54.95
N ASP A 66 3.21 -9.83 54.30
CA ASP A 66 3.45 -9.91 52.89
C ASP A 66 2.06 -9.81 52.28
N LYS A 67 1.57 -8.58 52.18
CA LYS A 67 0.73 -8.12 51.11
C LYS A 67 1.69 -8.19 49.95
N LYS A 68 2.00 -9.43 49.53
CA LYS A 68 2.11 -9.84 48.15
C LYS A 68 0.80 -9.38 47.56
N LYS A 69 0.72 -8.07 47.30
CA LYS A 69 -0.06 -7.53 46.22
C LYS A 69 0.52 -8.31 45.05
N LYS A 70 -0.14 -9.43 44.71
CA LYS A 70 0.03 -10.06 43.43
C LYS A 70 -0.39 -8.96 42.48
N THR A 71 0.57 -8.13 42.09
CA THR A 71 0.39 -7.15 41.03
C THR A 71 0.12 -8.03 39.85
N ASN A 72 -1.15 -8.12 39.49
CA ASN A 72 -1.65 -8.97 38.42
C ASN A 72 -1.24 -8.28 37.11
N PHE A 73 0.08 -8.18 36.88
CA PHE A 73 0.70 -7.52 35.74
C PHE A 73 0.50 -8.35 34.45
N GLY A 74 0.06 -9.61 34.57
CA GLY A 74 -0.34 -10.46 33.45
C GLY A 74 -1.72 -10.16 32.87
N GLY A 75 -2.59 -9.45 33.60
CA GLY A 75 -3.94 -9.12 33.13
C GLY A 75 -3.97 -7.92 32.18
N SER A 76 -3.10 -6.92 32.38
CA SER A 76 -3.14 -5.65 31.63
C SER A 76 -2.53 -5.76 30.22
N CYS A 77 -1.51 -6.60 30.03
CA CYS A 77 -0.91 -6.81 28.71
C CYS A 77 -1.88 -7.49 27.74
N TRP A 78 -2.80 -8.33 28.23
CA TRP A 78 -3.77 -9.01 27.37
C TRP A 78 -4.76 -8.04 26.71
N TRP A 79 -5.20 -7.00 27.44
CA TRP A 79 -6.05 -5.95 26.86
C TRP A 79 -5.31 -5.12 25.81
N ILE A 80 -4.02 -4.87 26.00
CA ILE A 80 -3.17 -4.17 25.02
C ILE A 80 -3.00 -5.05 23.76
N ILE A 81 -2.66 -6.32 23.92
CA ILE A 81 -2.54 -7.28 22.81
C ILE A 81 -3.88 -7.42 22.08
N LEU A 82 -5.00 -7.52 22.81
CA LEU A 82 -6.35 -7.59 22.25
C LEU A 82 -6.68 -6.32 21.45
N ALA A 83 -6.33 -5.14 21.98
CA ALA A 83 -6.52 -3.87 21.28
C ALA A 83 -5.71 -3.83 19.99
N PHE A 84 -4.42 -4.20 20.02
CA PHE A 84 -3.60 -4.28 18.81
C PHE A 84 -4.12 -5.31 17.81
N ALA A 85 -4.60 -6.47 18.28
CA ALA A 85 -5.20 -7.48 17.41
C ALA A 85 -6.46 -6.95 16.72
N LEU A 86 -7.33 -6.23 17.45
CA LEU A 86 -8.52 -5.61 16.90
C LEU A 86 -8.19 -4.51 15.88
N ILE A 87 -7.20 -3.67 16.17
CA ILE A 87 -6.71 -2.64 15.23
C ILE A 87 -6.11 -3.30 13.98
N SER A 88 -5.29 -4.33 14.15
CA SER A 88 -4.69 -5.06 13.02
C SER A 88 -5.77 -5.70 12.15
N LEU A 89 -6.83 -6.25 12.76
CA LEU A 89 -7.97 -6.82 12.03
C LEU A 89 -8.71 -5.76 11.21
N THR A 90 -9.04 -4.60 11.80
CA THR A 90 -9.76 -3.54 11.08
C THR A 90 -8.91 -2.94 9.96
N VAL A 91 -7.61 -2.75 10.19
CA VAL A 91 -6.65 -2.32 9.16
C VAL A 91 -6.55 -3.36 8.05
N GLY A 92 -6.41 -4.65 8.38
CA GLY A 92 -6.32 -5.74 7.41
C GLY A 92 -7.58 -5.83 6.52
N ILE A 93 -8.76 -5.73 7.11
CA ILE A 93 -10.03 -5.68 6.37
C ILE A 93 -10.08 -4.46 5.46
N SER A 94 -9.72 -3.28 5.98
CA SER A 94 -9.73 -2.03 5.20
C SER A 94 -8.80 -2.11 3.99
N VAL A 95 -7.58 -2.61 4.18
CA VAL A 95 -6.61 -2.83 3.10
C VAL A 95 -7.13 -3.86 2.09
N GLY A 96 -7.70 -4.97 2.57
CA GLY A 96 -8.28 -6.00 1.71
C GLY A 96 -9.42 -5.47 0.83
N VAL A 97 -10.33 -4.68 1.41
CA VAL A 97 -11.44 -4.05 0.69
C VAL A 97 -10.94 -3.04 -0.33
N VAL A 98 -9.99 -2.17 0.02
CA VAL A 98 -9.37 -1.23 -0.92
C VAL A 98 -8.69 -1.99 -2.06
N HIS A 99 -7.93 -3.05 -1.76
CA HIS A 99 -7.26 -3.83 -2.80
C HIS A 99 -8.26 -4.50 -3.76
N ALA A 100 -9.36 -5.05 -3.25
CA ALA A 100 -10.40 -5.68 -4.06
C ALA A 100 -11.11 -4.69 -4.98
N LEU A 101 -11.41 -3.47 -4.49
CA LEU A 101 -12.17 -2.45 -5.23
C LEU A 101 -11.31 -1.64 -6.20
N TYR A 102 -10.01 -1.53 -5.94
CA TYR A 102 -9.06 -0.78 -6.77
C TYR A 102 -8.09 -1.70 -7.53
N ASN A 103 -8.56 -2.90 -7.89
CA ASN A 103 -7.84 -3.78 -8.81
C ASN A 103 -8.09 -3.32 -10.27
N PRO A 104 -7.08 -2.76 -10.96
CA PRO A 104 -7.26 -2.22 -12.30
C PRO A 104 -7.52 -3.35 -13.30
N LYS A 105 -8.73 -3.37 -13.84
CA LYS A 105 -9.10 -4.15 -15.01
C LYS A 105 -8.82 -3.35 -16.28
N TYR A 106 -8.71 -4.07 -17.38
CA TYR A 106 -8.39 -3.46 -18.66
C TYR A 106 -9.65 -3.19 -19.50
N PRO A 107 -9.70 -2.08 -20.25
CA PRO A 107 -10.79 -1.83 -21.16
C PRO A 107 -10.89 -2.89 -22.25
N THR A 108 -12.12 -3.20 -22.64
CA THR A 108 -12.41 -4.06 -23.78
C THR A 108 -12.77 -3.20 -24.99
N PHE A 109 -12.30 -3.59 -26.17
CA PHE A 109 -12.49 -2.83 -27.39
C PHE A 109 -13.29 -3.61 -28.41
N SER A 110 -14.05 -2.89 -29.24
CA SER A 110 -14.76 -3.46 -30.38
C SER A 110 -14.84 -2.44 -31.51
N VAL A 111 -14.68 -2.89 -32.75
CA VAL A 111 -14.85 -2.07 -33.95
C VAL A 111 -16.34 -2.02 -34.26
N THR A 112 -16.94 -0.82 -34.20
CA THR A 112 -18.38 -0.65 -34.45
C THR A 112 -18.66 -0.29 -35.89
N GLN A 113 -17.83 0.57 -36.49
CA GLN A 113 -18.02 1.07 -37.84
C GLN A 113 -16.68 1.28 -38.54
N ILE A 114 -16.68 1.03 -39.85
CA ILE A 114 -15.57 1.38 -40.73
C ILE A 114 -16.12 2.02 -42.01
N HIS A 115 -15.52 3.13 -42.40
CA HIS A 115 -15.85 3.86 -43.61
C HIS A 115 -14.59 4.23 -44.36
N VAL A 116 -14.56 3.97 -45.66
CA VAL A 116 -13.41 4.27 -46.51
C VAL A 116 -13.77 5.42 -47.44
N LYS A 117 -13.09 6.56 -47.29
CA LYS A 117 -13.24 7.74 -48.15
C LYS A 117 -12.17 7.72 -49.24
N ASN A 118 -12.49 8.34 -50.38
CA ASN A 118 -11.58 8.54 -51.50
C ASN A 118 -10.99 7.25 -52.10
N LEU A 119 -11.62 6.10 -51.87
CA LEU A 119 -11.17 4.84 -52.45
C LEU A 119 -11.26 4.92 -53.97
N GLU A 120 -12.44 5.19 -54.54
CA GLU A 120 -12.69 5.28 -55.99
C GLU A 120 -11.78 6.29 -56.71
N GLN A 121 -11.51 7.44 -56.10
CA GLN A 121 -10.61 8.47 -56.65
C GLN A 121 -9.16 7.97 -56.70
N SER A 122 -8.72 7.22 -55.68
CA SER A 122 -7.44 6.53 -55.70
C SER A 122 -7.40 5.38 -56.73
N LEU A 123 -8.55 4.83 -57.13
CA LEU A 123 -8.62 3.73 -58.12
C LEU A 123 -8.57 4.25 -59.56
N ASN A 124 -9.27 5.35 -59.83
CA ASN A 124 -9.54 5.81 -61.21
C ASN A 124 -8.47 6.74 -61.79
N GLY A 125 -7.43 7.10 -61.03
CA GLY A 125 -6.23 7.75 -61.58
C GLY A 125 -6.51 9.00 -62.42
N HIS A 126 -7.59 9.74 -62.15
CA HIS A 126 -7.90 10.95 -62.90
C HIS A 126 -6.80 11.97 -62.62
N TYR A 127 -5.99 12.21 -63.65
CA TYR A 127 -4.80 13.07 -63.68
C TYR A 127 -5.03 14.37 -62.92
N GLY A 128 -4.38 14.53 -61.75
CA GLY A 128 -4.29 15.80 -61.05
C GLY A 128 -4.11 15.75 -59.53
N SER A 129 -4.65 14.75 -58.81
CA SER A 129 -4.55 14.72 -57.35
C SER A 129 -4.51 13.30 -56.77
N GLY A 130 -3.29 12.77 -56.56
CA GLY A 130 -3.04 11.47 -55.94
C GLY A 130 -3.34 11.46 -54.44
N SER A 131 -4.62 11.47 -54.08
CA SER A 131 -5.08 11.33 -52.71
C SER A 131 -5.08 9.85 -52.30
N SER A 132 -4.39 9.53 -51.21
CA SER A 132 -4.48 8.21 -50.58
C SER A 132 -5.88 8.03 -49.97
N PRO A 133 -6.44 6.81 -49.97
CA PRO A 133 -7.71 6.56 -49.31
C PRO A 133 -7.61 6.85 -47.81
N GLU A 134 -8.71 7.31 -47.21
CA GLU A 134 -8.82 7.58 -45.78
C GLU A 134 -9.76 6.54 -45.16
N TYR A 135 -9.32 5.90 -44.09
CA TYR A 135 -10.07 4.91 -43.34
C TYR A 135 -10.51 5.52 -42.02
N ASP A 136 -11.81 5.75 -41.89
CA ASP A 136 -12.46 6.24 -40.70
C ASP A 136 -13.00 5.03 -39.92
N VAL A 137 -12.37 4.74 -38.78
CA VAL A 137 -12.71 3.59 -37.95
C VAL A 137 -13.26 4.10 -36.62
N THR A 138 -14.47 3.66 -36.28
CA THR A 138 -15.05 3.90 -34.96
C THR A 138 -14.82 2.67 -34.09
N LEU A 139 -14.06 2.86 -33.01
CA LEU A 139 -13.75 1.86 -32.00
C LEU A 139 -14.55 2.19 -30.74
N GLN A 140 -15.39 1.27 -30.25
CA GLN A 140 -16.00 1.39 -28.94
C GLN A 140 -15.05 0.81 -27.89
N ALA A 141 -14.69 1.63 -26.91
CA ALA A 141 -13.95 1.22 -25.73
C ALA A 141 -14.89 1.15 -24.53
N HIS A 142 -14.94 0.00 -23.85
CA HIS A 142 -15.71 -0.20 -22.63
C HIS A 142 -14.76 -0.36 -21.45
N ASN A 143 -14.95 0.45 -20.41
CA ASN A 143 -14.14 0.46 -19.20
C ASN A 143 -14.89 -0.35 -18.12
N PRO A 144 -14.44 -1.57 -17.77
CA PRO A 144 -15.12 -2.39 -16.77
C PRO A 144 -14.78 -2.00 -15.32
N ASN A 145 -13.94 -0.97 -15.11
CA ASN A 145 -13.58 -0.53 -13.77
C ASN A 145 -14.66 0.36 -13.16
N GLU A 146 -15.24 -0.06 -12.03
CA GLU A 146 -16.31 0.69 -11.35
C GLU A 146 -15.83 1.99 -10.70
N ARG A 147 -14.54 2.08 -10.32
CA ARG A 147 -14.00 3.20 -9.54
C ARG A 147 -12.72 3.81 -10.12
N MET A 148 -12.33 3.37 -11.32
CA MET A 148 -11.11 3.84 -11.98
C MET A 148 -11.44 4.37 -13.37
N GLY A 149 -11.02 5.60 -13.64
CA GLY A 149 -11.09 6.20 -14.97
C GLY A 149 -9.90 5.76 -15.82
N VAL A 150 -10.04 5.88 -17.13
CA VAL A 150 -9.00 5.53 -18.10
C VAL A 150 -8.69 6.73 -18.98
N SER A 151 -7.40 7.08 -19.07
CA SER A 151 -6.90 8.12 -19.96
C SER A 151 -6.00 7.49 -21.03
N TYR A 152 -6.33 7.77 -22.28
CA TYR A 152 -5.60 7.35 -23.47
C TYR A 152 -4.69 8.51 -23.89
N LYS A 153 -3.37 8.32 -23.82
CA LYS A 153 -2.37 9.34 -24.22
C LYS A 153 -2.13 9.28 -25.73
N GLY A 154 -3.15 9.64 -26.48
CA GLY A 154 -3.18 9.59 -27.95
C GLY A 154 -2.04 10.34 -28.66
N ALA A 155 -1.46 11.38 -28.06
CA ALA A 155 -0.33 12.12 -28.63
C ALA A 155 0.90 11.23 -28.95
N ALA A 156 1.15 10.20 -28.15
CA ALA A 156 2.20 9.20 -28.39
C ALA A 156 1.67 7.95 -29.11
N GLY A 157 0.35 7.86 -29.29
CA GLY A 157 -0.32 6.69 -29.83
C GLY A 157 -0.29 6.63 -31.35
N LYS A 158 -0.17 5.41 -31.88
CA LYS A 158 -0.14 5.12 -33.31
C LYS A 158 -1.12 4.01 -33.63
N ALA A 159 -1.83 4.16 -34.73
CA ALA A 159 -2.75 3.14 -35.23
C ALA A 159 -2.41 2.78 -36.68
N SER A 160 -2.67 1.53 -37.05
CA SER A 160 -2.42 1.02 -38.40
C SER A 160 -3.36 -0.11 -38.78
N ILE A 161 -3.70 -0.17 -40.06
CA ILE A 161 -4.47 -1.29 -40.64
C ILE A 161 -3.54 -2.09 -41.54
N LYS A 162 -3.59 -3.41 -41.36
CA LYS A 162 -3.01 -4.39 -42.27
C LYS A 162 -4.09 -5.15 -43.02
N PHE A 163 -3.86 -5.35 -44.31
CA PHE A 163 -4.66 -6.19 -45.19
C PHE A 163 -3.75 -7.15 -45.94
N LYS A 164 -4.08 -8.44 -45.98
CA LYS A 164 -3.22 -9.50 -46.57
C LYS A 164 -1.75 -9.42 -46.10
N LYS A 165 -1.54 -9.17 -44.79
CA LYS A 165 -0.22 -8.98 -44.14
C LYS A 165 0.55 -7.71 -44.54
N GLN A 166 0.03 -6.89 -45.46
CA GLN A 166 0.63 -5.62 -45.83
C GLN A 166 -0.01 -4.46 -45.06
N LYS A 167 0.80 -3.55 -44.52
CA LYS A 167 0.31 -2.33 -43.86
C LYS A 167 -0.20 -1.37 -44.93
N ILE A 168 -1.50 -1.07 -44.92
CA ILE A 168 -2.17 -0.27 -45.95
C ILE A 168 -2.52 1.14 -45.48
N ALA A 169 -2.67 1.36 -44.16
CA ALA A 169 -3.02 2.65 -43.60
C ALA A 169 -2.36 2.89 -42.23
N GLN A 170 -2.18 4.15 -41.87
CA GLN A 170 -1.63 4.58 -40.59
C GLN A 170 -2.17 5.94 -40.15
N GLY A 171 -2.18 6.19 -38.85
CA GLY A 171 -2.63 7.45 -38.28
C GLY A 171 -2.38 7.54 -36.78
N GLY A 172 -2.79 8.66 -36.20
CA GLY A 172 -2.68 8.91 -34.76
C GLY A 172 -3.88 8.38 -33.98
N VAL A 173 -3.77 8.42 -32.66
CA VAL A 173 -4.86 8.13 -31.73
C VAL A 173 -5.26 9.44 -31.04
N PRO A 174 -6.56 9.75 -30.86
CA PRO A 174 -6.96 10.96 -30.14
C PRO A 174 -6.70 10.81 -28.63
N ASN A 175 -6.41 11.93 -27.97
CA ASN A 175 -6.41 11.97 -26.51
C ASN A 175 -7.85 11.83 -26.01
N LEU A 176 -8.07 10.94 -25.05
CA LEU A 176 -9.40 10.68 -24.53
C LEU A 176 -9.33 10.31 -23.06
N THR A 177 -10.34 10.73 -22.31
CA THR A 177 -10.59 10.23 -20.96
C THR A 177 -11.97 9.58 -20.93
N GLN A 178 -12.04 8.50 -20.17
CA GLN A 178 -13.21 7.65 -20.01
C GLN A 178 -13.47 7.44 -18.53
N ASP A 179 -14.72 7.67 -18.14
CA ASP A 179 -15.16 7.56 -16.75
C ASP A 179 -15.25 6.09 -16.30
N PRO A 180 -15.32 5.84 -14.99
CA PRO A 180 -15.57 4.50 -14.47
C PRO A 180 -16.86 3.89 -15.03
N ASN A 181 -16.85 2.58 -15.28
CA ASN A 181 -17.97 1.78 -15.80
C ASN A 181 -18.72 2.40 -16.99
N SER A 182 -17.98 3.02 -17.92
CA SER A 182 -18.55 3.71 -19.06
C SER A 182 -18.07 3.10 -20.37
N SER A 183 -18.80 3.38 -21.45
CA SER A 183 -18.40 3.05 -22.82
C SER A 183 -18.28 4.32 -23.65
N LYS A 184 -17.22 4.43 -24.47
CA LYS A 184 -16.99 5.60 -25.31
C LYS A 184 -16.53 5.19 -26.70
N ASN A 185 -17.04 5.90 -27.71
CA ASN A 185 -16.59 5.72 -29.09
C ASN A 185 -15.36 6.58 -29.35
N ILE A 186 -14.36 5.98 -29.98
CA ILE A 186 -13.09 6.55 -30.37
C ILE A 186 -13.03 6.54 -31.89
N SER A 187 -13.03 7.71 -32.50
CA SER A 187 -12.86 7.85 -33.95
C SER A 187 -11.38 7.90 -34.30
N LEU A 188 -10.96 6.99 -35.17
CA LEU A 188 -9.59 6.88 -35.68
C LEU A 188 -9.60 7.21 -37.17
N ILE A 189 -8.84 8.23 -37.55
CA ILE A 189 -8.64 8.62 -38.94
C ILE A 189 -7.27 8.11 -39.38
N LEU A 190 -7.27 7.17 -40.32
CA LEU A 190 -6.08 6.50 -40.81
C LEU A 190 -5.89 6.80 -42.29
N HIS A 191 -4.72 7.30 -42.67
CA HIS A 191 -4.40 7.63 -44.05
C HIS A 191 -3.71 6.46 -44.74
N GLY A 192 -4.12 6.17 -45.97
CA GLY A 192 -3.52 5.15 -46.82
C GLY A 192 -2.04 5.45 -47.09
N ILE A 193 -1.20 4.42 -47.04
CA ILE A 193 0.23 4.58 -47.32
C ILE A 193 0.44 4.49 -48.83
N LYS A 194 0.97 5.56 -49.43
CA LYS A 194 1.29 5.61 -50.87
C LYS A 194 2.21 4.45 -51.25
N GLY A 195 1.89 3.73 -52.32
CA GLY A 195 2.64 2.57 -52.80
C GLY A 195 2.37 1.24 -52.07
N SER A 196 1.70 1.24 -50.91
CA SER A 196 1.29 0.01 -50.22
C SER A 196 -0.01 -0.60 -50.75
N ILE A 197 -0.78 0.20 -51.51
CA ILE A 197 -2.08 -0.17 -52.07
C ILE A 197 -1.84 -0.48 -53.55
N SER A 198 -1.66 -1.77 -53.86
CA SER A 198 -1.54 -2.25 -55.24
C SER A 198 -2.90 -2.33 -55.93
N LYS A 199 -2.92 -2.38 -57.27
CA LYS A 199 -4.15 -2.63 -58.05
C LYS A 199 -4.86 -3.92 -57.62
N ASP A 200 -4.11 -4.92 -57.15
CA ASP A 200 -4.67 -6.19 -56.65
C ASP A 200 -5.33 -6.05 -55.28
N ILE A 201 -4.78 -5.21 -54.41
CA ILE A 201 -5.40 -4.87 -53.11
C ILE A 201 -6.67 -4.08 -53.36
N VAL A 202 -6.63 -3.11 -54.27
CA VAL A 202 -7.78 -2.35 -54.73
C VAL A 202 -8.88 -3.25 -55.25
N LYS A 203 -8.59 -4.10 -56.24
CA LYS A 203 -9.55 -5.03 -56.82
C LYS A 203 -10.10 -5.98 -55.77
N SER A 204 -9.24 -6.38 -54.84
CA SER A 204 -9.70 -7.13 -53.68
C SER A 204 -10.69 -6.28 -52.88
N LEU A 205 -10.38 -5.06 -52.45
CA LEU A 205 -11.28 -4.24 -51.63
C LEU A 205 -12.63 -3.92 -52.30
N ASP A 206 -12.69 -3.94 -53.63
CA ASP A 206 -13.90 -3.73 -54.45
C ASP A 206 -14.83 -4.97 -54.48
N ASP A 207 -14.30 -6.19 -54.30
CA ASP A 207 -15.16 -7.38 -54.32
C ASP A 207 -16.23 -7.34 -53.21
N THR A 208 -17.41 -7.84 -53.54
CA THR A 208 -18.57 -7.99 -52.63
C THR A 208 -18.38 -9.03 -51.52
N LYS A 209 -17.19 -9.61 -51.41
CA LYS A 209 -16.88 -10.65 -50.43
C LYS A 209 -16.35 -10.04 -49.12
N PRO A 210 -16.69 -10.62 -47.96
CA PRO A 210 -16.16 -10.16 -46.67
C PRO A 210 -14.62 -10.07 -46.65
N LYS A 211 -14.10 -8.94 -46.18
CA LYS A 211 -12.67 -8.62 -46.08
C LYS A 211 -12.19 -8.73 -44.64
N SER A 212 -11.22 -9.61 -44.40
CA SER A 212 -10.53 -9.70 -43.12
C SER A 212 -9.43 -8.62 -43.05
N MET A 213 -9.47 -7.79 -42.02
CA MET A 213 -8.52 -6.72 -41.75
C MET A 213 -7.99 -6.85 -40.33
N HIS A 214 -6.75 -6.42 -40.12
CA HIS A 214 -6.10 -6.41 -38.83
C HIS A 214 -5.76 -4.97 -38.44
N LEU A 215 -6.45 -4.44 -37.43
CA LEU A 215 -6.19 -3.13 -36.84
C LEU A 215 -5.25 -3.30 -35.65
N LYS A 216 -4.11 -2.61 -35.67
CA LYS A 216 -3.17 -2.53 -34.55
C LYS A 216 -3.08 -1.10 -34.05
N ILE A 217 -3.29 -0.91 -32.75
CA ILE A 217 -3.20 0.38 -32.06
C ILE A 217 -2.20 0.23 -30.91
N GLU A 218 -1.23 1.11 -30.85
CA GLU A 218 -0.25 1.22 -29.78
C GLU A 218 -0.48 2.56 -29.09
N VAL A 219 -0.85 2.55 -27.81
CA VAL A 219 -1.14 3.79 -27.08
C VAL A 219 -0.81 3.64 -25.59
N PRO A 220 -0.12 4.61 -24.97
CA PRO A 220 0.04 4.62 -23.53
C PRO A 220 -1.31 4.88 -22.86
N MET A 221 -1.66 4.02 -21.90
CA MET A 221 -2.89 4.11 -21.15
C MET A 221 -2.60 4.31 -19.66
N GLU A 222 -3.40 5.16 -19.05
CA GLU A 222 -3.35 5.47 -17.63
C GLU A 222 -4.69 5.12 -16.99
N VAL A 223 -4.69 4.18 -16.05
CA VAL A 223 -5.85 3.81 -15.24
C VAL A 223 -5.71 4.47 -13.87
N LYS A 224 -6.59 5.42 -13.55
CA LYS A 224 -6.46 6.31 -12.39
C LYS A 224 -7.65 6.22 -11.45
N SER A 225 -7.37 6.26 -10.16
CA SER A 225 -8.33 6.40 -9.06
C SER A 225 -7.75 7.28 -7.95
N TRP A 226 -8.49 7.49 -6.85
CA TRP A 226 -7.97 8.24 -5.69
C TRP A 226 -6.91 7.46 -4.91
N ALA A 227 -6.96 6.12 -4.93
CA ALA A 227 -6.07 5.27 -4.15
C ALA A 227 -4.86 4.77 -4.96
N LYS A 228 -5.02 4.60 -6.28
CA LYS A 228 -4.02 3.99 -7.16
C LYS A 228 -4.06 4.54 -8.58
N THR A 229 -2.88 4.69 -9.18
CA THR A 229 -2.68 5.04 -10.59
C THR A 229 -1.73 4.03 -11.22
N VAL A 230 -2.07 3.51 -12.40
CA VAL A 230 -1.24 2.59 -13.17
C VAL A 230 -1.11 3.12 -14.58
N GLN A 231 0.12 3.24 -15.08
CA GLN A 231 0.41 3.67 -16.45
C GLN A 231 1.16 2.54 -17.16
N LYS A 232 0.71 2.20 -18.38
CA LYS A 232 1.31 1.16 -19.21
C LYS A 232 1.13 1.43 -20.70
N ASP A 233 2.13 1.05 -21.49
CA ASP A 233 2.02 1.02 -22.94
C ASP A 233 1.14 -0.15 -23.36
N THR A 234 0.05 0.15 -24.04
CA THR A 234 -0.96 -0.85 -24.39
C THR A 234 -0.98 -1.07 -25.89
N THR A 235 -1.02 -2.34 -26.29
CA THR A 235 -1.21 -2.75 -27.69
C THR A 235 -2.57 -3.40 -27.86
N ILE A 236 -3.44 -2.77 -28.64
CA ILE A 236 -4.77 -3.28 -29.01
C ILE A 236 -4.67 -3.85 -30.42
N THR A 237 -5.05 -5.11 -30.57
CA THR A 237 -5.11 -5.80 -31.87
C THR A 237 -6.53 -6.28 -32.11
N CYS A 238 -7.13 -5.83 -33.21
CA CYS A 238 -8.48 -6.23 -33.60
C CYS A 238 -8.44 -6.85 -34.99
N ASP A 239 -8.82 -8.13 -35.08
CA ASP A 239 -9.09 -8.83 -36.32
C ASP A 239 -10.58 -8.75 -36.60
N PHE A 240 -10.96 -8.13 -37.72
CA PHE A 240 -12.37 -7.96 -38.06
C PHE A 240 -12.64 -8.25 -39.54
N LYS A 241 -13.84 -8.78 -39.80
CA LYS A 241 -14.36 -9.03 -41.15
C LYS A 241 -15.40 -7.98 -41.49
N ALA A 242 -15.14 -7.19 -42.53
CA ALA A 242 -16.03 -6.17 -43.04
C ALA A 242 -16.71 -6.66 -44.32
N ASP A 243 -18.01 -6.40 -44.51
CA ASP A 243 -18.78 -6.90 -45.65
C ASP A 243 -18.34 -6.27 -46.99
N SER A 244 -18.70 -5.00 -47.22
CA SER A 244 -18.29 -4.21 -48.38
C SER A 244 -17.85 -2.82 -47.93
N LEU A 245 -16.60 -2.48 -48.21
CA LEU A 245 -15.95 -1.24 -47.76
C LEU A 245 -16.31 -0.01 -48.59
N LEU A 246 -16.99 -0.23 -49.73
CA LEU A 246 -17.49 0.82 -50.61
C LEU A 246 -18.87 1.35 -50.19
N ARG A 247 -19.55 0.68 -49.26
CA ARG A 247 -20.81 1.19 -48.71
C ARG A 247 -20.51 2.34 -47.75
N ARG A 248 -21.34 3.40 -47.79
CA ARG A 248 -21.26 4.56 -46.87
C ARG A 248 -21.19 4.17 -45.37
N LYS A 249 -21.70 2.99 -45.02
CA LYS A 249 -21.56 2.39 -43.69
C LYS A 249 -21.29 0.90 -43.86
N THR A 250 -20.08 0.48 -43.52
CA THR A 250 -19.74 -0.95 -43.55
C THR A 250 -20.14 -1.59 -42.23
N LYS A 251 -20.89 -2.70 -42.29
CA LYS A 251 -21.19 -3.51 -41.12
C LYS A 251 -20.02 -4.47 -40.85
N VAL A 252 -19.59 -4.52 -39.59
CA VAL A 252 -18.63 -5.53 -39.13
C VAL A 252 -19.39 -6.84 -38.92
N LEU A 253 -18.98 -7.90 -39.61
CA LEU A 253 -19.63 -9.21 -39.58
C LEU A 253 -19.11 -10.09 -38.45
N SER A 254 -17.82 -9.98 -38.15
CA SER A 254 -17.14 -10.73 -37.11
C SER A 254 -15.95 -9.92 -36.65
N GLN A 255 -15.61 -10.03 -35.37
CA GLN A 255 -14.44 -9.39 -34.82
C GLN A 255 -13.90 -10.15 -33.61
N GLU A 256 -12.60 -10.05 -33.41
CA GLU A 256 -11.89 -10.47 -32.21
C GLU A 256 -10.87 -9.39 -31.87
N CYS A 257 -11.00 -8.80 -30.69
CA CYS A 257 -10.11 -7.77 -30.20
C CYS A 257 -9.39 -8.27 -28.95
N GLN A 258 -8.07 -8.17 -28.96
CA GLN A 258 -7.19 -8.53 -27.85
C GLN A 258 -6.42 -7.29 -27.41
N THR A 259 -6.10 -7.24 -26.12
CA THR A 259 -5.38 -6.12 -25.52
C THR A 259 -4.22 -6.67 -24.71
N ASN A 260 -3.00 -6.28 -25.09
CA ASN A 260 -1.77 -6.70 -24.45
C ASN A 260 -1.16 -5.51 -23.68
N PHE A 261 -0.72 -5.79 -22.45
CA PHE A 261 -0.22 -4.84 -21.43
C PHE A 261 1.15 -5.25 -20.87
#